data_AF-A0A512DPK1-F1
#
_entry.id   AF-A0A512DPK1-F1
#
_cell.length_a   1.000
_cell.length_b   1.000
_cell.length_c   1.000
_cell.angle_alpha   90.00
_cell.angle_beta   90.00
_cell.angle_gamma   90.00
#
_symmetry.space_group_name_H-M   'P 1'
#
loop_
_entity.id
_entity.type
_entity.pdbx_description
1 polymer ?
#
loop_
_entity_poly.entity_id
_entity_poly.type
_entity_poly.pdbx_seq_one_letter_code
_entity_poly.pdbx_strand_id
1 'polypeptide(L)'
;MHIDSVLLYAATYLGGPFGVIIANTLQFLQLFDAEGGLLAAQIMGSFGLLISVGLGFLVIVQWRGETCRAEAILLTIIFMVVGTAIVTALGRLNFTYTQALSSRYTTPALIFWSATGLLGYLIAARLPSSIGRALSIVGVTVLSILSTIVVLHQMFVICGPPDIRLVRDEAGIAIILGVKDDEALKHIFPNPSIPWQARDFLRQKRLSMFSEPFVEWYGLNIRDKFHLAPKSRCQGVIDSFDVIVSSGSGTLRTHGRVKGWAWDRESASVAQIIVIADERDVIVGLGLSGHWRPDVSKTLPTIKSARVGWQGYVNAVAGNSLTAYAVTDDGQTICQLDQEHVAPQPMIDINEVIQMSKIVSKNIRLNGMWQLDGDDHINVIRPDPNDKVYGSWNGSDANVGNLVLDGLSVPVSRRIVIPVVTGPSSSSLSIAVLDSSGRELMRIQPESPMKWAALVIKVPLDAGATIDLSVDDNGPGWGQWMAIGTPRAVPDL
;
A
#
# COMPACT_ATOMS: atom_id res chain seq x y z
N MET A 1 20.50 25.23 -30.49
CA MET A 1 19.84 23.91 -30.52
C MET A 1 20.94 22.88 -30.67
N HIS A 2 21.28 22.14 -29.62
CA HIS A 2 22.39 21.17 -29.64
C HIS A 2 21.88 19.87 -30.28
N ILE A 3 22.02 19.75 -31.60
CA ILE A 3 21.66 18.54 -32.36
C ILE A 3 22.32 17.30 -31.73
N ASP A 4 23.55 17.44 -31.24
CA ASP A 4 24.29 16.37 -30.57
C ASP A 4 23.57 15.84 -29.33
N SER A 5 22.97 16.73 -28.53
CA SER A 5 22.19 16.35 -27.34
C SER A 5 20.90 15.62 -27.71
N VAL A 6 20.24 16.02 -28.80
CA VAL A 6 19.04 15.34 -29.32
C VAL A 6 19.40 13.93 -29.77
N LEU A 7 20.47 13.79 -30.56
CA LEU A 7 20.92 12.52 -31.10
C LEU A 7 21.39 11.57 -29.99
N LEU A 8 22.14 12.08 -29.01
CA LEU A 8 22.61 11.27 -27.88
C LEU A 8 21.45 10.81 -27.00
N TYR A 9 20.44 11.67 -26.77
CA TYR A 9 19.23 11.27 -26.04
C TYR A 9 18.44 10.21 -26.80
N ALA A 10 18.24 10.39 -28.11
CA ALA A 10 17.56 9.40 -28.96
C ALA A 10 18.32 8.07 -29.02
N ALA A 11 19.66 8.10 -29.09
CA ALA A 11 20.48 6.90 -28.98
C ALA A 11 20.29 6.23 -27.60
N THR A 12 20.34 7.02 -26.51
CA THR A 12 20.11 6.49 -25.15
C THR A 12 18.73 5.83 -25.03
N TYR A 13 17.70 6.42 -25.62
CA TYR A 13 16.35 5.86 -25.69
C TYR A 13 16.34 4.49 -26.39
N LEU A 14 16.94 4.40 -27.58
CA LEU A 14 16.93 3.18 -28.40
C LEU A 14 17.79 2.06 -27.81
N GLY A 15 18.87 2.40 -27.10
CA GLY A 15 19.70 1.41 -26.41
C GLY A 15 19.25 1.11 -24.97
N GLY A 16 18.19 1.74 -24.49
CA GLY A 16 17.69 1.61 -23.11
C GLY A 16 17.58 0.17 -22.58
N PRO A 17 17.04 -0.81 -23.33
CA PRO A 17 16.97 -2.20 -22.87
C PRO A 17 18.33 -2.77 -22.45
N PHE A 18 19.37 -2.52 -23.24
CA PHE A 18 20.74 -2.99 -22.97
C PHE A 18 21.36 -2.31 -21.75
N GLY A 19 21.12 -1.00 -21.59
CA GLY A 19 21.56 -0.24 -20.43
C GLY A 19 20.95 -0.75 -19.12
N VAL A 20 19.66 -1.06 -19.12
CA VAL A 20 18.96 -1.59 -17.93
C VAL A 20 19.52 -2.97 -17.51
N ILE A 21 19.79 -3.85 -18.47
CA ILE A 21 20.35 -5.18 -18.16
C ILE A 21 21.75 -5.08 -17.59
N ILE A 22 22.61 -4.28 -18.22
CA ILE A 22 23.98 -4.11 -17.77
C ILE A 22 23.99 -3.48 -16.38
N ALA A 23 23.17 -2.46 -16.13
CA ALA A 23 22.99 -1.89 -14.80
C ALA A 23 22.54 -2.93 -13.76
N ASN A 24 21.48 -3.69 -14.05
CA ASN A 24 20.95 -4.71 -13.13
C ASN A 24 21.96 -5.86 -12.87
N THR A 25 22.72 -6.27 -13.90
CA THR A 25 23.71 -7.34 -13.80
C THR A 25 24.92 -6.89 -12.98
N LEU A 26 25.42 -5.67 -13.23
CA LEU A 26 26.52 -5.09 -12.46
C LEU A 26 26.12 -4.85 -11.00
N GLN A 27 24.88 -4.40 -10.76
CA GLN A 27 24.32 -4.26 -9.42
C GLN A 27 24.23 -5.61 -8.68
N PHE A 28 23.78 -6.66 -9.35
CA PHE A 28 23.73 -8.01 -8.79
C PHE A 28 25.13 -8.54 -8.42
N LEU A 29 26.14 -8.24 -9.23
CA LEU A 29 27.53 -8.62 -8.99
C LEU A 29 28.26 -7.72 -7.98
N GLN A 30 27.58 -6.75 -7.37
CA GLN A 30 28.14 -5.73 -6.47
C GLN A 30 29.30 -4.91 -7.09
N LEU A 31 29.40 -4.90 -8.41
CA LEU A 31 30.33 -4.10 -9.18
C LEU A 31 29.61 -2.78 -9.53
N PHE A 32 29.54 -1.83 -8.60
CA PHE A 32 28.83 -0.57 -8.81
C PHE A 32 29.40 0.22 -10.01
N ASP A 33 28.55 0.53 -11.00
CA ASP A 33 28.52 1.86 -11.63
C ASP A 33 27.19 2.10 -12.38
N ALA A 34 26.38 3.06 -11.91
CA ALA A 34 25.16 3.49 -12.61
C ALA A 34 25.49 4.16 -13.97
N GLU A 35 26.71 4.66 -14.13
CA GLU A 35 27.20 5.22 -15.40
C GLU A 35 27.39 4.14 -16.47
N GLY A 36 27.69 2.90 -16.08
CA GLY A 36 27.87 1.77 -17.00
C GLY A 36 26.60 1.43 -17.78
N GLY A 37 25.43 1.53 -17.15
CA GLY A 37 24.14 1.32 -17.83
C GLY A 37 23.82 2.43 -18.84
N LEU A 38 24.14 3.68 -18.51
CA LEU A 38 23.92 4.82 -19.41
C LEU A 38 24.84 4.75 -20.63
N LEU A 39 26.12 4.49 -20.41
CA LEU A 39 27.11 4.34 -21.49
C LEU A 39 26.75 3.17 -22.42
N ALA A 40 26.36 2.03 -21.85
CA ALA A 40 25.91 0.89 -22.64
C ALA A 40 24.69 1.22 -23.52
N ALA A 41 23.71 1.95 -22.98
CA ALA A 41 22.56 2.39 -23.76
C ALA A 41 22.97 3.32 -24.90
N GLN A 42 23.86 4.28 -24.66
CA GLN A 42 24.34 5.20 -25.70
C GLN A 42 25.08 4.46 -26.82
N ILE A 43 25.98 3.54 -26.46
CA ILE A 43 26.74 2.72 -27.42
C ILE A 43 25.79 1.87 -28.25
N MET A 44 24.92 1.11 -27.58
CA MET A 44 24.01 0.19 -28.28
C MET A 44 23.02 0.95 -29.16
N GLY A 45 22.41 2.03 -28.68
CA GLY A 45 21.49 2.82 -29.48
C GLY A 45 22.14 3.45 -30.70
N SER A 46 23.36 3.97 -30.55
CA SER A 46 24.15 4.51 -31.67
C SER A 46 24.47 3.41 -32.69
N PHE A 47 24.87 2.24 -32.21
CA PHE A 47 25.13 1.07 -33.05
C PHE A 47 23.88 0.61 -33.82
N GLY A 48 22.73 0.53 -33.14
CA GLY A 48 21.44 0.19 -33.76
C GLY A 48 21.02 1.19 -34.83
N LEU A 49 21.23 2.49 -34.60
CA LEU A 49 20.98 3.54 -35.58
C LEU A 49 21.86 3.37 -36.81
N LEU A 50 23.17 3.18 -36.63
CA LEU A 50 24.12 2.97 -37.73
C LEU A 50 23.77 1.74 -38.57
N ILE A 51 23.44 0.61 -37.92
CA ILE A 51 22.98 -0.60 -38.62
C ILE A 51 21.71 -0.30 -39.40
N SER A 52 20.71 0.35 -38.78
CA SER A 52 19.42 0.60 -39.41
C SER A 52 19.55 1.51 -40.65
N VAL A 53 20.43 2.52 -40.59
CA VAL A 53 20.77 3.36 -41.75
C VAL A 53 21.43 2.53 -42.85
N GLY A 54 22.39 1.67 -42.49
CA GLY A 54 23.06 0.78 -43.45
C GLY A 54 22.09 -0.20 -44.12
N LEU A 55 21.22 -0.84 -43.36
CA LEU A 55 20.18 -1.74 -43.89
C LEU A 55 19.19 -0.99 -44.78
N GLY A 56 18.75 0.21 -44.37
CA GLY A 56 17.89 1.06 -45.20
C GLY A 56 18.52 1.44 -46.53
N PHE A 57 19.80 1.81 -46.51
CA PHE A 57 20.57 2.07 -47.73
C PHE A 57 20.65 0.83 -48.63
N LEU A 58 20.90 -0.36 -48.06
CA LEU A 58 20.92 -1.61 -48.82
C LEU A 58 19.57 -1.92 -49.46
N VAL A 59 18.45 -1.69 -48.75
CA VAL A 59 17.10 -1.86 -49.34
C VAL A 59 16.91 -0.91 -50.53
N ILE A 60 17.34 0.35 -50.41
CA ILE A 60 17.23 1.35 -51.49
C ILE A 60 18.11 0.99 -52.69
N VAL A 61 19.36 0.56 -52.47
CA VAL A 61 20.29 0.21 -53.56
C VAL A 61 19.91 -1.10 -54.24
N GLN A 62 19.36 -2.06 -53.50
CA GLN A 62 18.86 -3.33 -54.04
C GLN A 62 17.45 -3.20 -54.61
N TRP A 63 16.87 -1.99 -54.59
CA TRP A 63 15.54 -1.72 -55.10
C TRP A 63 15.49 -1.91 -56.63
N ARG A 64 14.96 -3.06 -57.05
CA ARG A 64 14.76 -3.40 -58.48
C ARG A 64 13.28 -3.44 -58.89
N GLY A 65 12.41 -2.76 -58.14
CA GLY A 65 10.95 -2.75 -58.36
C GLY A 65 10.17 -3.85 -57.61
N GLU A 66 10.85 -4.80 -56.96
CA GLU A 66 10.25 -5.88 -56.16
C GLU A 66 10.66 -5.80 -54.68
N THR A 67 10.50 -4.65 -54.02
CA THR A 67 10.65 -4.61 -52.56
C THR A 67 9.58 -5.48 -51.93
N CYS A 68 10.00 -6.50 -51.18
CA CYS A 68 9.07 -7.33 -50.44
C CYS A 68 8.30 -6.43 -49.45
N ARG A 69 6.97 -6.53 -49.41
CA ARG A 69 6.11 -5.71 -48.53
C ARG A 69 6.60 -5.69 -47.08
N ALA A 70 7.23 -6.79 -46.63
CA ALA A 70 7.84 -6.91 -45.32
C ALA A 70 9.00 -5.92 -45.05
N GLU A 71 9.91 -5.69 -46.00
CA GLU A 71 11.05 -4.78 -45.83
C GLU A 71 10.59 -3.33 -45.65
N ALA A 72 9.61 -2.91 -46.46
CA ALA A 72 9.02 -1.58 -46.37
C ALA A 72 8.30 -1.36 -45.03
N ILE A 73 7.57 -2.38 -44.54
CA ILE A 73 6.92 -2.33 -43.22
C ILE A 73 7.96 -2.21 -42.10
N LEU A 74 9.03 -3.02 -42.14
CA LEU A 74 10.08 -2.98 -41.13
C LEU A 74 10.81 -1.64 -41.10
N LEU A 75 11.14 -1.08 -42.27
CA LEU A 75 11.72 0.26 -42.37
C LEU A 75 10.77 1.35 -41.84
N THR A 76 9.48 1.22 -42.11
CA THR A 76 8.47 2.17 -41.59
C THR A 76 8.40 2.11 -40.07
N ILE A 77 8.41 0.91 -39.49
CA ILE A 77 8.45 0.72 -38.02
C ILE A 77 9.72 1.34 -37.44
N ILE A 78 10.88 1.05 -38.02
CA ILE A 78 12.17 1.61 -37.60
C ILE A 78 12.11 3.14 -37.63
N PHE A 79 11.66 3.73 -38.75
CA PHE A 79 11.55 5.18 -38.90
C PHE A 79 10.58 5.80 -37.90
N MET A 80 9.42 5.17 -37.68
CA MET A 80 8.43 5.63 -36.70
C MET A 80 9.01 5.66 -35.28
N VAL A 81 9.72 4.60 -34.87
CA VAL A 81 10.33 4.54 -33.53
C VAL A 81 11.48 5.54 -33.39
N VAL A 82 12.35 5.65 -34.39
CA VAL A 82 13.44 6.65 -34.40
C VAL A 82 12.87 8.08 -34.36
N GLY A 83 11.85 8.37 -35.16
CA GLY A 83 11.15 9.66 -35.14
C GLY A 83 10.53 9.96 -33.78
N THR A 84 9.90 8.96 -33.15
CA THR A 84 9.36 9.09 -31.79
C THR A 84 10.46 9.38 -30.77
N ALA A 85 11.61 8.70 -30.88
CA ALA A 85 12.76 8.95 -30.00
C ALA A 85 13.32 10.38 -30.17
N ILE A 86 13.41 10.88 -31.39
CA ILE A 86 13.85 12.26 -31.69
C ILE A 86 12.84 13.29 -31.16
N VAL A 87 11.54 13.11 -31.41
CA VAL A 87 10.50 14.02 -30.89
C VAL A 87 10.48 14.02 -29.36
N THR A 88 10.65 12.84 -28.73
CA THR A 88 10.77 12.71 -27.28
C THR A 88 12.01 13.42 -26.76
N ALA A 89 13.15 13.26 -27.43
CA ALA A 89 14.40 13.95 -27.09
C ALA A 89 14.23 15.47 -27.17
N LEU A 90 13.63 15.99 -28.24
CA LEU A 90 13.34 17.42 -28.40
C LEU A 90 12.47 17.97 -27.27
N GLY A 91 11.43 17.23 -26.88
CA GLY A 91 10.56 17.60 -25.75
C GLY A 91 11.22 17.45 -24.37
N ARG A 92 12.40 16.83 -24.28
CA ARG A 92 13.07 16.51 -23.01
C ARG A 92 14.52 16.97 -22.89
N LEU A 93 14.97 17.91 -23.73
CA LEU A 93 16.35 18.42 -23.69
C LEU A 93 16.76 19.06 -22.36
N ASN A 94 15.80 19.53 -21.55
CA ASN A 94 16.06 20.09 -20.23
C ASN A 94 16.22 19.02 -19.12
N PHE A 95 16.06 17.74 -19.45
CA PHE A 95 16.21 16.63 -18.50
C PHE A 95 17.51 15.86 -18.74
N THR A 96 17.94 15.12 -17.72
CA THR A 96 19.10 14.22 -17.81
C THR A 96 18.85 13.05 -18.76
N TYR A 97 19.91 12.53 -19.39
CA TYR A 97 19.83 11.36 -20.28
C TYR A 97 19.32 10.10 -19.57
N THR A 98 19.49 10.00 -18.25
CA THR A 98 18.96 8.89 -17.44
C THR A 98 17.44 8.75 -17.55
N GLN A 99 16.70 9.84 -17.85
CA GLN A 99 15.26 9.73 -18.10
C GLN A 99 14.91 8.92 -19.35
N ALA A 100 15.80 8.85 -20.34
CA ALA A 100 15.62 8.02 -21.54
C ALA A 100 15.65 6.52 -21.21
N LEU A 101 16.20 6.13 -20.05
CA LEU A 101 16.23 4.75 -19.54
C LEU A 101 14.96 4.36 -18.78
N SER A 102 13.98 5.24 -18.65
CA SER A 102 12.74 4.92 -17.96
C SER A 102 12.00 3.76 -18.66
N SER A 103 11.45 2.83 -17.88
CA SER A 103 10.81 1.60 -18.38
C SER A 103 9.70 1.82 -19.41
N ARG A 104 9.04 2.98 -19.38
CA ARG A 104 8.03 3.39 -20.38
C ARG A 104 8.55 3.46 -21.82
N TYR A 105 9.86 3.56 -22.02
CA TYR A 105 10.48 3.63 -23.35
C TYR A 105 11.05 2.29 -23.84
N THR A 106 11.07 1.27 -22.98
CA THR A 106 11.65 -0.04 -23.31
C THR A 106 10.88 -0.73 -24.44
N THR A 107 9.55 -0.67 -24.45
CA THR A 107 8.74 -1.38 -25.46
C THR A 107 9.01 -0.89 -26.89
N PRO A 108 8.94 0.42 -27.20
CA PRO A 108 9.31 0.91 -28.53
C PRO A 108 10.76 0.56 -28.91
N ALA A 109 11.71 0.65 -27.98
CA ALA A 109 13.10 0.30 -28.24
C ALA A 109 13.28 -1.19 -28.61
N LEU A 110 12.58 -2.11 -27.93
CA LEU A 110 12.56 -3.53 -28.27
C LEU A 110 11.96 -3.80 -29.66
N ILE A 111 10.89 -3.07 -30.03
CA ILE A 111 10.28 -3.15 -31.37
C ILE A 111 11.29 -2.70 -32.43
N PHE A 112 12.01 -1.60 -32.19
CA PHE A 112 13.07 -1.13 -33.07
C PHE A 112 14.13 -2.22 -33.31
N TRP A 113 14.70 -2.79 -32.25
CA TRP A 113 15.73 -3.83 -32.39
C TRP A 113 15.21 -5.11 -33.04
N SER A 114 13.95 -5.48 -32.80
CA SER A 114 13.31 -6.62 -33.45
C SER A 114 13.14 -6.38 -34.96
N ALA A 115 12.71 -5.17 -35.33
CA ALA A 115 12.55 -4.78 -36.73
C ALA A 115 13.90 -4.72 -37.45
N THR A 116 14.92 -4.14 -36.83
CA THR A 116 16.29 -4.06 -37.37
C THR A 116 16.91 -5.45 -37.54
N GLY A 117 16.76 -6.33 -36.54
CA GLY A 117 17.27 -7.71 -36.62
C GLY A 117 16.58 -8.54 -37.71
N LEU A 118 15.25 -8.44 -37.82
CA LEU A 118 14.49 -9.15 -38.86
C LEU A 118 14.80 -8.60 -40.26
N LEU A 119 14.94 -7.28 -40.40
CA LEU A 119 15.34 -6.66 -41.66
C LEU A 119 16.73 -7.12 -42.09
N GLY A 120 17.68 -7.18 -41.15
CA GLY A 120 19.02 -7.71 -41.38
C GLY A 120 18.99 -9.17 -41.86
N TYR A 121 18.16 -10.01 -41.24
CA TYR A 121 17.95 -11.40 -41.64
C TYR A 121 17.37 -11.54 -43.06
N LEU A 122 16.37 -10.73 -43.42
CA LEU A 122 15.77 -10.75 -44.77
C LEU A 122 16.77 -10.31 -45.86
N ILE A 123 17.55 -9.27 -45.60
CA ILE A 123 18.57 -8.77 -46.55
C ILE A 123 19.71 -9.80 -46.69
N ALA A 124 20.07 -10.46 -45.59
CA ALA A 124 21.13 -11.47 -45.57
C ALA A 124 20.89 -12.62 -46.55
N ALA A 125 19.62 -12.99 -46.79
CA ALA A 125 19.24 -14.02 -47.75
C ALA A 125 19.57 -13.66 -49.21
N ARG A 126 19.84 -12.38 -49.52
CA ARG A 126 20.14 -11.88 -50.87
C ARG A 126 21.61 -11.52 -51.09
N LEU A 127 22.44 -11.67 -50.06
CA LEU A 127 23.86 -11.30 -50.11
C LEU A 127 24.75 -12.52 -50.38
N PRO A 128 26.01 -12.30 -50.85
CA PRO A 128 26.99 -13.37 -51.03
C PRO A 128 27.11 -14.24 -49.78
N SER A 129 27.36 -15.55 -49.97
CA SER A 129 27.21 -16.57 -48.91
C SER A 129 28.03 -16.33 -47.63
N SER A 130 29.15 -15.61 -47.69
CA SER A 130 29.94 -15.23 -46.51
C SER A 130 29.34 -14.04 -45.75
N ILE A 131 28.97 -12.96 -46.45
CA ILE A 131 28.38 -11.73 -45.87
C ILE A 131 26.95 -11.99 -45.40
N GLY A 132 26.15 -12.69 -46.20
CA GLY A 132 24.80 -13.11 -45.83
C GLY A 132 24.79 -14.03 -44.60
N ARG A 133 25.75 -14.95 -44.49
CA ARG A 133 25.88 -15.78 -43.29
C ARG A 133 26.21 -14.94 -42.04
N ALA A 134 27.15 -14.00 -42.15
CA ALA A 134 27.50 -13.12 -41.03
C ALA A 134 26.30 -12.28 -40.57
N LEU A 135 25.57 -11.65 -41.50
CA LEU A 135 24.39 -10.83 -41.17
C LEU A 135 23.23 -11.66 -40.61
N SER A 136 23.03 -12.89 -41.11
CA SER A 136 22.03 -13.81 -40.55
C SER A 136 22.37 -14.19 -39.12
N ILE A 137 23.65 -14.51 -38.84
CA ILE A 137 24.11 -14.81 -37.48
C ILE A 137 23.89 -13.61 -36.56
N VAL A 138 24.27 -12.40 -36.99
CA VAL A 138 24.07 -11.19 -36.19
C VAL A 138 22.57 -10.93 -35.93
N GLY A 139 21.73 -11.00 -36.96
CA GLY A 139 20.28 -10.79 -36.83
C GLY A 139 19.62 -11.79 -35.90
N VAL A 140 19.93 -13.08 -36.05
CA VAL A 140 19.43 -14.14 -35.15
C VAL A 140 19.96 -13.95 -33.73
N THR A 141 21.23 -13.57 -33.57
CA THR A 141 21.84 -13.32 -32.24
C THR A 141 21.13 -12.16 -31.54
N VAL A 142 20.89 -11.05 -32.23
CA VAL A 142 20.14 -9.90 -31.71
C VAL A 142 18.74 -10.32 -31.27
N LEU A 143 17.98 -11.01 -32.14
CA LEU A 143 16.63 -11.48 -31.81
C LEU A 143 16.63 -12.46 -30.62
N SER A 144 17.63 -13.33 -30.53
CA SER A 144 17.77 -14.31 -29.44
C SER A 144 18.09 -13.62 -28.12
N ILE A 145 19.00 -12.62 -28.13
CA ILE A 145 19.32 -11.81 -26.96
C ILE A 145 18.08 -11.05 -26.48
N LEU A 146 17.37 -10.34 -27.37
CA LEU A 146 16.14 -9.61 -27.02
C LEU A 146 15.07 -10.54 -26.44
N SER A 147 14.86 -11.70 -27.05
CA SER A 147 13.88 -12.69 -26.56
C SER A 147 14.28 -13.20 -25.17
N THR A 148 15.55 -13.49 -24.96
CA THR A 148 16.09 -13.91 -23.66
C THR A 148 15.89 -12.81 -22.62
N ILE A 149 16.15 -11.55 -22.97
CA ILE A 149 15.95 -10.39 -22.09
C ILE A 149 14.47 -10.29 -21.67
N VAL A 150 13.55 -10.36 -22.63
CA VAL A 150 12.13 -10.29 -22.35
C VAL A 150 11.71 -11.46 -21.47
N VAL A 151 12.12 -12.69 -21.78
CA VAL A 151 11.78 -13.88 -21.00
C VAL A 151 12.33 -13.79 -19.57
N LEU A 152 13.62 -13.46 -19.39
CA LEU A 152 14.23 -13.33 -18.06
C LEU A 152 13.57 -12.23 -17.24
N HIS A 153 13.31 -11.06 -17.84
CA HIS A 153 12.63 -9.97 -17.15
C HIS A 153 11.18 -10.33 -16.80
N GLN A 154 10.44 -10.97 -17.71
CA GLN A 154 9.08 -11.43 -17.43
C GLN A 154 9.07 -12.52 -16.35
N MET A 155 10.01 -13.47 -16.38
CA MET A 155 10.17 -14.46 -15.31
C MET A 155 10.49 -13.79 -13.98
N PHE A 156 11.34 -12.76 -13.95
CA PHE A 156 11.59 -11.99 -12.74
C PHE A 156 10.35 -11.23 -12.25
N VAL A 157 9.52 -10.69 -13.14
CA VAL A 157 8.27 -9.99 -12.75
C VAL A 157 7.15 -10.96 -12.34
N ILE A 158 7.13 -12.18 -12.89
CA ILE A 158 6.13 -13.21 -12.59
C ILE A 158 6.50 -13.98 -11.32
N CYS A 159 7.76 -14.39 -11.20
CA CYS A 159 8.28 -15.23 -10.12
C CYS A 159 9.05 -14.44 -9.04
N GLY A 160 9.28 -13.14 -9.24
CA GLY A 160 9.99 -12.27 -8.30
C GLY A 160 9.19 -11.95 -7.04
N PRO A 161 9.65 -10.99 -6.22
CA PRO A 161 9.06 -10.74 -4.91
C PRO A 161 7.55 -10.42 -5.05
N PRO A 162 6.66 -11.26 -4.49
CA PRO A 162 5.22 -11.04 -4.52
C PRO A 162 4.81 -9.73 -3.84
N ASP A 163 5.71 -9.14 -3.05
CA ASP A 163 5.50 -7.97 -2.21
C ASP A 163 4.86 -6.79 -2.98
N ILE A 164 5.23 -6.52 -4.24
CA ILE A 164 4.61 -5.42 -5.01
C ILE A 164 3.16 -5.72 -5.41
N ARG A 165 2.87 -6.98 -5.77
CA ARG A 165 1.49 -7.40 -6.10
C ARG A 165 0.63 -7.43 -4.84
N LEU A 166 1.15 -8.04 -3.79
CA LEU A 166 0.51 -8.15 -2.49
C LEU A 166 0.12 -6.77 -1.92
N VAL A 167 1.03 -5.79 -1.94
CA VAL A 167 0.73 -4.42 -1.47
C VAL A 167 -0.37 -3.75 -2.30
N ARG A 168 -0.42 -4.02 -3.62
CA ARG A 168 -1.50 -3.49 -4.49
C ARG A 168 -2.84 -4.16 -4.20
N ASP A 169 -2.85 -5.47 -4.03
CA ASP A 169 -4.07 -6.24 -3.77
C ASP A 169 -4.64 -5.90 -2.39
N GLU A 170 -3.79 -5.67 -1.39
CA GLU A 170 -4.18 -5.19 -0.05
C GLU A 170 -4.81 -3.80 -0.07
N ALA A 171 -4.20 -2.86 -0.80
CA ALA A 171 -4.82 -1.56 -1.00
C ALA A 171 -6.16 -1.68 -1.76
N GLY A 172 -6.28 -2.66 -2.66
CA GLY A 172 -7.55 -3.07 -3.27
C GLY A 172 -8.58 -3.50 -2.23
N ILE A 173 -8.19 -4.30 -1.22
CA ILE A 173 -9.07 -4.69 -0.11
C ILE A 173 -9.57 -3.47 0.67
N ALA A 174 -8.70 -2.51 0.99
CA ALA A 174 -9.10 -1.28 1.66
C ALA A 174 -10.21 -0.55 0.86
N ILE A 175 -10.04 -0.46 -0.47
CA ILE A 175 -11.05 0.11 -1.37
C ILE A 175 -12.34 -0.71 -1.36
N ILE A 176 -12.27 -2.04 -1.45
CA ILE A 176 -13.44 -2.94 -1.42
C ILE A 176 -14.27 -2.68 -0.16
N LEU A 177 -13.62 -2.71 1.01
CA LEU A 177 -14.25 -2.56 2.32
C LEU A 177 -14.67 -1.11 2.65
N GLY A 178 -14.30 -0.14 1.81
CA GLY A 178 -14.57 1.28 2.06
C GLY A 178 -13.72 1.86 3.19
N VAL A 179 -12.55 1.28 3.45
CA VAL A 179 -11.59 1.72 4.47
C VAL A 179 -10.62 2.70 3.85
N LYS A 180 -10.77 3.99 4.18
CA LYS A 180 -10.04 5.08 3.52
C LYS A 180 -8.59 5.25 4.02
N ASP A 181 -7.71 4.32 3.63
CA ASP A 181 -6.28 4.36 3.96
C ASP A 181 -5.45 5.09 2.89
N ASP A 182 -5.53 6.43 2.89
CA ASP A 182 -4.83 7.25 1.89
C ASP A 182 -3.30 7.11 1.97
N GLU A 183 -2.74 6.79 3.13
CA GLU A 183 -1.30 6.55 3.30
C GLU A 183 -0.86 5.28 2.58
N ALA A 184 -1.60 4.17 2.75
CA ALA A 184 -1.33 2.95 1.98
C ALA A 184 -1.53 3.18 0.47
N LEU A 185 -2.59 3.89 0.07
CA LEU A 185 -2.85 4.14 -1.35
C LEU A 185 -1.78 5.02 -2.02
N LYS A 186 -1.19 6.01 -1.33
CA LYS A 186 -0.12 6.85 -1.88
C LYS A 186 1.11 6.06 -2.35
N HIS A 187 1.37 4.90 -1.74
CA HIS A 187 2.49 4.04 -2.13
C HIS A 187 2.25 3.34 -3.47
N ILE A 188 0.99 3.16 -3.87
CA ILE A 188 0.63 2.47 -5.11
C ILE A 188 0.12 3.43 -6.21
N PHE A 189 -0.41 4.59 -5.83
CA PHE A 189 -1.02 5.55 -6.75
C PHE A 189 -0.78 7.00 -6.30
N PRO A 190 -0.24 7.90 -7.16
CA PRO A 190 0.21 9.23 -6.74
C PRO A 190 -0.87 10.12 -6.10
N ASN A 191 -2.13 9.98 -6.53
CA ASN A 191 -3.25 10.74 -5.98
C ASN A 191 -4.34 9.80 -5.46
N PRO A 192 -4.42 9.54 -4.14
CA PRO A 192 -5.35 8.57 -3.57
C PRO A 192 -6.83 8.93 -3.80
N SER A 193 -7.15 10.21 -4.04
CA SER A 193 -8.53 10.64 -4.30
C SER A 193 -9.13 10.05 -5.58
N ILE A 194 -8.31 9.74 -6.60
CA ILE A 194 -8.78 9.23 -7.89
C ILE A 194 -9.36 7.81 -7.75
N PRO A 195 -8.65 6.82 -7.15
CA PRO A 195 -9.24 5.52 -6.83
C PRO A 195 -10.54 5.61 -6.04
N TRP A 196 -10.62 6.51 -5.04
CA TRP A 196 -11.84 6.69 -4.24
C TRP A 196 -13.02 7.20 -5.05
N GLN A 197 -12.80 8.16 -5.95
CA GLN A 197 -13.86 8.68 -6.84
C GLN A 197 -14.34 7.61 -7.83
N ALA A 198 -13.45 6.73 -8.28
CA ALA A 198 -13.78 5.64 -9.21
C ALA A 198 -14.46 4.45 -8.52
N ARG A 199 -14.33 4.31 -7.20
CA ARG A 199 -14.76 3.15 -6.41
C ARG A 199 -16.19 2.72 -6.72
N ASP A 200 -17.16 3.63 -6.59
CA ASP A 200 -18.57 3.27 -6.72
C ASP A 200 -18.92 2.83 -8.15
N PHE A 201 -18.34 3.48 -9.15
CA PHE A 201 -18.49 3.07 -10.55
C PHE A 201 -17.90 1.67 -10.79
N LEU A 202 -16.67 1.42 -10.33
CA LEU A 202 -16.00 0.13 -10.50
C LEU A 202 -16.76 -0.99 -9.79
N ARG A 203 -17.26 -0.73 -8.57
CA ARG A 203 -18.09 -1.67 -7.81
C ARG A 203 -19.40 -1.99 -8.52
N GLN A 204 -20.13 -0.96 -8.95
CA GLN A 204 -21.42 -1.14 -9.63
C GLN A 204 -21.28 -1.91 -10.94
N LYS A 205 -20.16 -1.72 -11.66
CA LYS A 205 -19.88 -2.40 -12.93
C LYS A 205 -19.12 -3.70 -12.80
N ARG A 206 -18.76 -4.13 -11.57
CA ARG A 206 -17.92 -5.31 -11.29
C ARG A 206 -16.62 -5.30 -12.12
N LEU A 207 -15.90 -4.18 -12.09
CA LEU A 207 -14.64 -3.99 -12.84
C LEU A 207 -13.42 -4.03 -11.92
N SER A 208 -12.26 -4.40 -12.48
CA SER A 208 -10.98 -4.44 -11.75
C SER A 208 -11.08 -5.33 -10.50
N MET A 209 -10.56 -4.89 -9.35
CA MET A 209 -10.64 -5.62 -8.09
C MET A 209 -12.06 -6.02 -7.66
N PHE A 210 -13.11 -5.34 -8.16
CA PHE A 210 -14.50 -5.68 -7.85
C PHE A 210 -15.07 -6.83 -8.70
N SER A 211 -14.30 -7.37 -9.65
CA SER A 211 -14.66 -8.62 -10.34
C SER A 211 -14.23 -9.88 -9.57
N GLU A 212 -13.44 -9.72 -8.50
CA GLU A 212 -12.96 -10.86 -7.72
C GLU A 212 -14.10 -11.52 -6.93
N PRO A 213 -14.15 -12.87 -6.87
CA PRO A 213 -15.23 -13.58 -6.17
C PRO A 213 -15.36 -13.23 -4.68
N PHE A 214 -14.25 -12.88 -4.03
CA PHE A 214 -14.22 -12.60 -2.59
C PHE A 214 -14.81 -11.23 -2.21
N VAL A 215 -14.99 -10.34 -3.19
CA VAL A 215 -15.61 -9.02 -2.99
C VAL A 215 -17.06 -9.18 -2.50
N GLU A 216 -17.76 -10.18 -3.01
CA GLU A 216 -19.16 -10.45 -2.66
C GLU A 216 -19.31 -11.09 -1.28
N TRP A 217 -18.20 -11.49 -0.63
CA TRP A 217 -18.26 -12.09 0.71
C TRP A 217 -18.48 -11.03 1.79
N TYR A 218 -18.03 -9.79 1.56
CA TYR A 218 -18.18 -8.72 2.54
C TYR A 218 -19.65 -8.48 2.90
N GLY A 219 -19.97 -8.52 4.19
CA GLY A 219 -21.33 -8.37 4.71
C GLY A 219 -22.18 -9.65 4.69
N LEU A 220 -21.69 -10.77 4.14
CA LEU A 220 -22.37 -12.07 4.26
C LEU A 220 -22.11 -12.71 5.62
N ASN A 221 -22.98 -13.62 6.03
CA ASN A 221 -22.72 -14.50 7.16
C ASN A 221 -21.76 -15.62 6.73
N ILE A 222 -20.72 -15.90 7.52
CA ILE A 222 -19.75 -16.95 7.18
C ILE A 222 -20.39 -18.33 7.07
N ARG A 223 -21.47 -18.60 7.83
CA ARG A 223 -22.18 -19.89 7.83
C ARG A 223 -22.99 -20.12 6.56
N ASP A 224 -23.36 -19.05 5.86
CA ASP A 224 -24.08 -19.13 4.58
C ASP A 224 -23.11 -19.37 3.42
N LYS A 225 -21.85 -18.97 3.58
CA LYS A 225 -20.84 -18.97 2.52
C LYS A 225 -19.86 -20.14 2.59
N PHE A 226 -19.52 -20.59 3.79
CA PHE A 226 -18.43 -21.52 4.03
C PHE A 226 -18.82 -22.68 4.94
N HIS A 227 -18.16 -23.82 4.76
CA HIS A 227 -18.16 -24.91 5.72
C HIS A 227 -17.14 -24.62 6.83
N LEU A 228 -17.57 -24.68 8.10
CA LEU A 228 -16.67 -24.53 9.23
C LEU A 228 -15.95 -25.85 9.54
N ALA A 229 -14.63 -25.86 9.38
CA ALA A 229 -13.75 -26.92 9.83
C ALA A 229 -13.44 -26.79 11.34
N PRO A 230 -12.98 -27.87 11.99
CA PRO A 230 -12.54 -27.82 13.39
C PRO A 230 -11.42 -26.79 13.57
N LYS A 231 -11.45 -26.05 14.68
CA LYS A 231 -10.41 -25.07 15.03
C LYS A 231 -8.99 -25.65 15.00
N SER A 232 -8.84 -26.93 15.34
CA SER A 232 -7.54 -27.63 15.32
C SER A 232 -6.89 -27.74 13.93
N ARG A 233 -7.65 -27.53 12.85
CA ARG A 233 -7.13 -27.55 11.48
C ARG A 233 -6.19 -26.39 11.21
N CYS A 234 -6.50 -25.21 11.76
CA CYS A 234 -5.73 -24.01 11.48
C CYS A 234 -5.04 -23.48 12.72
N GLN A 235 -3.95 -22.77 12.49
CA GLN A 235 -3.19 -22.10 13.53
C GLN A 235 -2.81 -20.71 13.03
N GLY A 236 -2.85 -19.75 13.93
CA GLY A 236 -2.55 -18.36 13.60
C GLY A 236 -3.18 -17.43 14.61
N VAL A 237 -2.82 -16.16 14.58
CA VAL A 237 -3.42 -15.12 15.43
C VAL A 237 -3.53 -13.82 14.65
N ILE A 238 -4.36 -12.92 15.14
CA ILE A 238 -4.24 -11.48 14.85
C ILE A 238 -3.15 -10.95 15.80
N ASP A 239 -2.06 -10.43 15.24
CA ASP A 239 -0.93 -9.88 16.00
C ASP A 239 -1.13 -8.39 16.33
N SER A 240 -1.72 -7.62 15.41
CA SER A 240 -1.88 -6.18 15.59
C SER A 240 -3.11 -5.62 14.89
N PHE A 241 -3.59 -4.50 15.43
CA PHE A 241 -4.68 -3.70 14.90
C PHE A 241 -4.25 -2.24 14.88
N ASP A 242 -4.05 -1.67 13.69
CA ASP A 242 -3.74 -0.25 13.52
C ASP A 242 -5.03 0.49 13.13
N VAL A 243 -5.58 1.34 14.01
CA VAL A 243 -6.76 2.16 13.66
C VAL A 243 -6.39 3.19 12.61
N ILE A 244 -7.23 3.29 11.58
CA ILE A 244 -7.10 4.27 10.50
C ILE A 244 -8.01 5.45 10.84
N VAL A 245 -7.38 6.61 11.02
CA VAL A 245 -8.10 7.88 11.20
C VAL A 245 -8.90 8.17 9.94
N SER A 246 -10.22 8.09 10.04
CA SER A 246 -11.12 8.23 8.90
C SER A 246 -11.70 9.63 8.80
N SER A 247 -11.92 10.07 7.55
CA SER A 247 -12.74 11.24 7.25
C SER A 247 -14.19 10.78 7.03
N GLY A 248 -15.15 11.41 7.71
CA GLY A 248 -16.56 11.09 7.59
C GLY A 248 -17.18 10.67 8.91
N SER A 249 -18.16 11.49 9.34
CA SER A 249 -19.34 11.18 10.15
C SER A 249 -19.03 10.31 11.38
N GLY A 250 -19.07 10.90 12.60
CA GLY A 250 -18.82 10.28 13.91
C GLY A 250 -19.63 9.02 14.22
N THR A 251 -19.38 7.99 13.43
CA THR A 251 -19.95 6.66 13.45
C THR A 251 -19.16 5.83 14.44
N LEU A 252 -19.76 4.74 14.88
CA LEU A 252 -19.09 3.74 15.69
C LEU A 252 -18.37 2.71 14.83
N ARG A 253 -18.09 3.03 13.56
CA ARG A 253 -17.37 2.12 12.68
C ARG A 253 -15.88 2.40 12.79
N THR A 254 -15.15 1.39 13.21
CA THR A 254 -13.69 1.38 13.23
C THR A 254 -13.18 0.85 11.91
N HIS A 255 -12.38 1.69 11.27
CA HIS A 255 -11.55 1.33 10.13
C HIS A 255 -10.17 0.96 10.66
N GLY A 256 -9.67 -0.21 10.29
CA GLY A 256 -8.39 -0.68 10.80
C GLY A 256 -7.61 -1.49 9.77
N ARG A 257 -6.29 -1.41 9.87
CA ARG A 257 -5.37 -2.35 9.25
C ARG A 257 -5.03 -3.42 10.27
N VAL A 258 -5.14 -4.67 9.89
CA VAL A 258 -4.91 -5.81 10.77
C VAL A 258 -3.83 -6.69 10.20
N LYS A 259 -2.99 -7.24 11.07
CA LYS A 259 -1.89 -8.11 10.68
C LYS A 259 -1.89 -9.35 11.55
N GLY A 260 -1.36 -10.43 10.99
CA GLY A 260 -1.25 -11.68 11.70
C GLY A 260 -0.44 -12.70 10.92
N TRP A 261 -0.63 -13.96 11.26
CA TRP A 261 -0.17 -15.08 10.47
C TRP A 261 -1.19 -16.21 10.51
N ALA A 262 -1.14 -17.11 9.53
CA ALA A 262 -2.08 -18.22 9.42
C ALA A 262 -1.44 -19.42 8.70
N TRP A 263 -1.84 -20.62 9.11
CA TRP A 263 -1.37 -21.89 8.57
C TRP A 263 -2.47 -22.95 8.63
N ASP A 264 -2.73 -23.62 7.50
CA ASP A 264 -3.57 -24.82 7.45
C ASP A 264 -2.68 -26.05 7.72
N ARG A 265 -2.93 -26.73 8.83
CA ARG A 265 -2.13 -27.89 9.27
C ARG A 265 -2.42 -29.13 8.44
N GLU A 266 -3.63 -29.25 7.89
CA GLU A 266 -4.06 -30.44 7.17
C GLU A 266 -3.44 -30.47 5.77
N SER A 267 -3.52 -29.36 5.04
CA SER A 267 -2.85 -29.19 3.74
C SER A 267 -1.35 -28.88 3.86
N ALA A 268 -0.89 -28.53 5.06
CA ALA A 268 0.46 -28.02 5.31
C ALA A 268 0.82 -26.84 4.38
N SER A 269 -0.12 -25.90 4.24
CA SER A 269 -0.02 -24.76 3.33
C SER A 269 -0.36 -23.42 4.01
N VAL A 270 0.08 -22.33 3.37
CA VAL A 270 -0.29 -20.96 3.77
C VAL A 270 -1.70 -20.68 3.24
N ALA A 271 -2.63 -20.37 4.14
CA ALA A 271 -3.96 -19.91 3.76
C ALA A 271 -3.87 -18.57 3.02
N GLN A 272 -4.24 -18.52 1.73
CA GLN A 272 -4.03 -17.32 0.91
C GLN A 272 -4.93 -16.14 1.30
N ILE A 273 -6.14 -16.44 1.78
CA ILE A 273 -7.15 -15.45 2.14
C ILE A 273 -7.57 -15.66 3.59
N ILE A 274 -7.68 -14.55 4.32
CA ILE A 274 -8.22 -14.49 5.67
C ILE A 274 -9.54 -13.74 5.64
N VAL A 275 -10.56 -14.28 6.29
CA VAL A 275 -11.86 -13.66 6.48
C VAL A 275 -11.99 -13.27 7.95
N ILE A 276 -12.47 -12.06 8.23
CA ILE A 276 -12.67 -11.58 9.60
C ILE A 276 -14.15 -11.33 9.79
N ALA A 277 -14.74 -11.99 10.79
CA ALA A 277 -16.16 -11.88 11.10
C ALA A 277 -16.39 -11.24 12.48
N ASP A 278 -17.53 -10.57 12.63
CA ASP A 278 -18.00 -10.03 13.91
C ASP A 278 -18.68 -11.09 14.79
N GLU A 279 -19.16 -10.73 15.99
CA GLU A 279 -19.86 -11.67 16.88
C GLU A 279 -21.19 -12.22 16.34
N ARG A 280 -21.68 -11.67 15.22
CA ARG A 280 -22.87 -12.16 14.51
C ARG A 280 -22.51 -13.04 13.32
N ASP A 281 -21.24 -13.44 13.22
CA ASP A 281 -20.68 -14.23 12.13
C ASP A 281 -20.75 -13.49 10.77
N VAL A 282 -20.87 -12.15 10.78
CA VAL A 282 -20.90 -11.34 9.54
C VAL A 282 -19.49 -10.93 9.16
N ILE A 283 -19.13 -11.10 7.88
CA ILE A 283 -17.81 -10.74 7.36
C ILE A 283 -17.65 -9.22 7.36
N VAL A 284 -16.73 -8.73 8.20
CA VAL A 284 -16.40 -7.31 8.38
C VAL A 284 -14.99 -6.95 7.91
N GLY A 285 -14.17 -7.94 7.56
CA GLY A 285 -12.82 -7.73 7.05
C GLY A 285 -12.27 -8.86 6.21
N LEU A 286 -11.22 -8.55 5.47
CA LEU A 286 -10.51 -9.46 4.57
C LEU A 286 -9.00 -9.22 4.69
N GLY A 287 -8.20 -10.27 4.55
CA GLY A 287 -6.74 -10.20 4.53
C GLY A 287 -6.13 -11.15 3.52
N LEU A 288 -4.91 -10.83 3.09
CA LEU A 288 -4.11 -11.61 2.15
C LEU A 288 -2.81 -12.03 2.82
N SER A 289 -2.46 -13.30 2.63
CA SER A 289 -1.20 -13.85 3.08
C SER A 289 -0.07 -13.57 2.10
N GLY A 290 1.17 -13.77 2.56
CA GLY A 290 2.38 -13.61 1.76
C GLY A 290 3.44 -12.74 2.44
N HIS A 291 3.11 -12.12 3.58
CA HIS A 291 4.05 -11.32 4.37
C HIS A 291 5.13 -12.19 4.99
N TRP A 292 6.34 -11.64 4.97
CA TRP A 292 7.53 -12.29 5.50
C TRP A 292 7.53 -12.32 7.03
N ARG A 293 7.39 -13.52 7.60
CA ARG A 293 7.36 -13.84 9.03
C ARG A 293 8.25 -15.04 9.35
N PRO A 294 9.58 -14.91 9.18
CA PRO A 294 10.52 -16.00 9.44
C PRO A 294 10.58 -16.36 10.93
N ASP A 295 10.26 -15.41 11.82
CA ASP A 295 10.13 -15.62 13.26
C ASP A 295 9.12 -16.73 13.58
N VAL A 296 7.99 -16.79 12.87
CA VAL A 296 6.98 -17.84 13.04
C VAL A 296 7.55 -19.21 12.66
N SER A 297 8.14 -19.33 11.47
CA SER A 297 8.74 -20.61 11.00
C SER A 297 9.93 -21.08 11.83
N LYS A 298 10.68 -20.14 12.46
CA LYS A 298 11.78 -20.46 13.37
C LYS A 298 11.27 -20.98 14.72
N THR A 299 10.19 -20.41 15.23
CA THR A 299 9.58 -20.79 16.51
C THR A 299 8.73 -22.05 16.39
N LEU A 300 8.07 -22.26 15.24
CA LEU A 300 7.16 -23.38 14.96
C LEU A 300 7.68 -24.22 13.77
N PRO A 301 8.50 -25.26 14.01
CA PRO A 301 9.14 -26.04 12.95
C PRO A 301 8.19 -26.78 12.01
N THR A 302 6.92 -26.95 12.41
CA THR A 302 5.87 -27.54 11.55
C THR A 302 5.50 -26.63 10.39
N ILE A 303 5.77 -25.32 10.51
CA ILE A 303 5.48 -24.30 9.51
C ILE A 303 6.69 -24.16 8.59
N LYS A 304 6.53 -24.63 7.35
CA LYS A 304 7.63 -24.74 6.38
C LYS A 304 7.86 -23.47 5.55
N SER A 305 6.98 -22.49 5.67
CA SER A 305 7.05 -21.24 4.90
C SER A 305 7.34 -20.07 5.83
N ALA A 306 8.27 -19.21 5.43
CA ALA A 306 8.47 -17.92 6.08
C ALA A 306 7.54 -16.83 5.53
N ARG A 307 6.63 -17.15 4.60
CA ARG A 307 5.60 -16.23 4.06
C ARG A 307 4.20 -16.55 4.59
N VAL A 308 4.12 -16.74 5.91
CA VAL A 308 2.89 -17.13 6.62
C VAL A 308 2.15 -15.94 7.21
N GLY A 309 2.77 -14.75 7.14
CA GLY A 309 2.13 -13.52 7.59
C GLY A 309 1.03 -13.10 6.63
N TRP A 310 0.02 -12.45 7.17
CA TRP A 310 -1.05 -11.81 6.42
C TRP A 310 -1.29 -10.39 6.90
N GLN A 311 -1.80 -9.57 6.00
CA GLN A 311 -2.29 -8.23 6.29
C GLN A 311 -3.65 -8.04 5.64
N GLY A 312 -4.51 -7.29 6.31
CA GLY A 312 -5.87 -7.04 5.85
C GLY A 312 -6.42 -5.75 6.38
N TYR A 313 -7.70 -5.53 6.05
CA TYR A 313 -8.45 -4.40 6.54
C TYR A 313 -9.77 -4.86 7.15
N VAL A 314 -10.24 -4.09 8.11
CA VAL A 314 -11.54 -4.27 8.73
C VAL A 314 -12.34 -2.98 8.68
N ASN A 315 -13.63 -3.15 8.51
CA ASN A 315 -14.63 -2.11 8.70
C ASN A 315 -15.68 -2.69 9.64
N ALA A 316 -15.50 -2.50 10.95
CA ALA A 316 -16.25 -3.16 12.00
C ALA A 316 -16.91 -2.15 12.94
N VAL A 317 -17.90 -2.56 13.73
CA VAL A 317 -18.46 -1.73 14.79
C VAL A 317 -17.55 -1.80 16.02
N ALA A 318 -17.23 -0.67 16.62
CA ALA A 318 -16.37 -0.61 17.80
C ALA A 318 -16.98 -1.40 18.98
N GLY A 319 -16.13 -2.14 19.69
CA GLY A 319 -16.53 -3.03 20.79
C GLY A 319 -17.00 -4.41 20.36
N ASN A 320 -17.24 -4.65 19.07
CA ASN A 320 -17.57 -5.98 18.55
C ASN A 320 -16.36 -6.93 18.65
N SER A 321 -16.63 -8.21 18.88
CA SER A 321 -15.59 -9.24 18.78
C SER A 321 -15.26 -9.47 17.30
N LEU A 322 -13.98 -9.67 17.01
CA LEU A 322 -13.41 -9.94 15.71
C LEU A 322 -12.73 -11.29 15.75
N THR A 323 -13.24 -12.20 14.95
CA THR A 323 -12.68 -13.54 14.78
C THR A 323 -12.12 -13.69 13.38
N ALA A 324 -10.83 -14.04 13.27
CA ALA A 324 -10.20 -14.34 12.00
C ALA A 324 -10.34 -15.83 11.64
N TYR A 325 -10.57 -16.10 10.36
CA TYR A 325 -10.69 -17.43 9.78
C TYR A 325 -9.77 -17.55 8.57
N ALA A 326 -9.00 -18.63 8.49
CA ALA A 326 -8.27 -18.98 7.29
C ALA A 326 -9.20 -19.67 6.30
N VAL A 327 -9.20 -19.21 5.05
CA VAL A 327 -9.86 -19.90 3.94
C VAL A 327 -8.92 -20.97 3.42
N THR A 328 -9.40 -22.21 3.36
CA THR A 328 -8.58 -23.34 2.92
C THR A 328 -8.46 -23.39 1.40
N ASP A 329 -7.54 -24.21 0.88
CA ASP A 329 -7.21 -24.28 -0.56
C ASP A 329 -8.41 -24.66 -1.47
N ASP A 330 -9.48 -25.23 -0.91
CA ASP A 330 -10.73 -25.53 -1.63
C ASP A 330 -11.63 -24.31 -1.89
N GLY A 331 -11.35 -23.18 -1.24
CA GLY A 331 -12.13 -21.93 -1.32
C GLY A 331 -13.55 -22.01 -0.75
N GLN A 332 -13.92 -23.10 -0.08
CA GLN A 332 -15.26 -23.35 0.46
C GLN A 332 -15.27 -23.67 1.95
N THR A 333 -14.12 -24.08 2.49
CA THR A 333 -13.96 -24.39 3.90
C THR A 333 -13.17 -23.28 4.58
N ILE A 334 -13.60 -22.93 5.79
CA ILE A 334 -12.88 -22.00 6.67
C ILE A 334 -12.60 -22.65 8.02
N CYS A 335 -11.52 -22.21 8.65
CA CYS A 335 -11.09 -22.68 9.95
C CYS A 335 -10.70 -21.49 10.81
N GLN A 336 -11.17 -21.47 12.06
CA GLN A 336 -10.94 -20.37 12.97
C GLN A 336 -9.45 -20.28 13.37
N LEU A 337 -8.90 -19.07 13.42
CA LEU A 337 -7.60 -18.79 14.00
C LEU A 337 -7.68 -18.69 15.54
N ASP A 338 -6.53 -18.65 16.19
CA ASP A 338 -6.45 -18.45 17.63
C ASP A 338 -6.65 -16.98 17.99
N GLN A 339 -7.19 -16.75 19.19
CA GLN A 339 -7.49 -15.45 19.79
C GLN A 339 -8.54 -14.61 19.06
N GLU A 340 -9.51 -14.13 19.83
CA GLU A 340 -10.44 -13.09 19.39
C GLU A 340 -9.82 -11.72 19.67
N HIS A 341 -10.10 -10.74 18.82
CA HIS A 341 -9.77 -9.34 19.04
C HIS A 341 -11.05 -8.54 19.26
N VAL A 342 -10.99 -7.43 19.99
CA VAL A 342 -12.12 -6.50 20.07
C VAL A 342 -11.82 -5.32 19.16
N ALA A 343 -12.78 -4.93 18.33
CA ALA A 343 -12.65 -3.74 17.50
C ALA A 343 -12.43 -2.49 18.38
N PRO A 344 -11.30 -1.77 18.25
CA PRO A 344 -11.03 -0.57 19.04
C PRO A 344 -12.06 0.53 18.83
N GLN A 345 -12.05 1.56 19.68
CA GLN A 345 -12.87 2.75 19.46
C GLN A 345 -12.41 3.51 18.19
N PRO A 346 -13.34 4.12 17.44
CA PRO A 346 -12.99 4.79 16.20
C PRO A 346 -12.20 6.08 16.46
N MET A 347 -11.30 6.39 15.53
CA MET A 347 -10.66 7.70 15.44
C MET A 347 -11.06 8.39 14.14
N ILE A 348 -11.46 9.66 14.26
CA ILE A 348 -11.80 10.50 13.11
C ILE A 348 -10.88 11.69 12.99
N ASP A 349 -10.80 12.26 11.79
CA ASP A 349 -10.00 13.44 11.52
C ASP A 349 -10.43 14.57 12.44
N ILE A 350 -9.46 15.11 13.17
CA ILE A 350 -9.70 16.14 14.17
C ILE A 350 -10.32 17.41 13.55
N ASN A 351 -9.99 17.73 12.31
CA ASN A 351 -10.50 18.91 11.61
C ASN A 351 -12.01 18.83 11.33
N GLU A 352 -12.59 17.63 11.33
CA GLU A 352 -14.04 17.45 11.18
C GLU A 352 -14.81 17.75 12.48
N VAL A 353 -14.15 17.66 13.63
CA VAL A 353 -14.81 17.81 14.94
C VAL A 353 -14.50 19.12 15.64
N ILE A 354 -13.48 19.88 15.22
CA ILE A 354 -13.12 21.15 15.88
C ILE A 354 -14.25 22.19 15.88
N GLN A 355 -15.21 22.09 14.95
CA GLN A 355 -16.37 22.97 14.89
C GLN A 355 -17.58 22.45 15.71
N MET A 356 -17.50 21.22 16.24
CA MET A 356 -18.57 20.66 17.05
C MET A 356 -18.64 21.32 18.44
N SER A 357 -19.84 21.31 19.02
CA SER A 357 -20.12 21.94 20.33
C SER A 357 -19.24 21.34 21.43
N LYS A 358 -18.48 22.20 22.12
CA LYS A 358 -17.66 21.81 23.27
C LYS A 358 -18.56 21.36 24.43
N ILE A 359 -18.15 20.27 25.10
CA ILE A 359 -18.72 19.82 26.37
C ILE A 359 -17.78 20.31 27.45
N VAL A 360 -18.23 21.33 28.19
CA VAL A 360 -17.41 21.98 29.21
C VAL A 360 -17.49 21.18 30.51
N SER A 361 -16.33 20.80 31.03
CA SER A 361 -16.22 20.17 32.35
C SER A 361 -16.60 21.16 33.45
N LYS A 362 -17.28 20.71 34.50
CA LYS A 362 -17.58 21.55 35.67
C LYS A 362 -16.33 21.79 36.49
N ASN A 363 -15.57 20.73 36.73
CA ASN A 363 -14.29 20.77 37.43
C ASN A 363 -13.22 20.01 36.65
N ILE A 364 -11.97 20.40 36.85
CA ILE A 364 -10.81 19.75 36.26
C ILE A 364 -9.83 19.48 37.39
N ARG A 365 -9.40 18.23 37.53
CA ARG A 365 -8.43 17.81 38.56
C ARG A 365 -7.22 17.22 37.86
N LEU A 366 -6.04 17.76 38.15
CA LEU A 366 -4.77 17.30 37.62
C LEU A 366 -3.98 16.64 38.75
N ASN A 367 -3.56 15.40 38.55
CA ASN A 367 -2.80 14.61 39.52
C ASN A 367 -1.48 14.16 38.90
N GLY A 368 -0.42 14.11 39.70
CA GLY A 368 0.92 13.78 39.22
C GLY A 368 1.49 14.90 38.35
N MET A 369 2.07 14.54 37.19
CA MET A 369 2.73 15.49 36.29
C MET A 369 1.81 16.03 35.17
N TRP A 370 0.51 15.76 35.24
CA TRP A 370 -0.47 16.31 34.30
C TRP A 370 -0.57 17.83 34.44
N GLN A 371 -0.55 18.55 33.32
CA GLN A 371 -0.59 20.01 33.31
C GLN A 371 -1.35 20.57 32.10
N LEU A 372 -1.72 21.84 32.19
CA LEU A 372 -2.14 22.62 31.02
C LEU A 372 -0.96 22.73 30.06
N ASP A 373 -1.22 22.60 28.76
CA ASP A 373 -0.22 22.61 27.69
C ASP A 373 0.83 21.48 27.82
N GLY A 374 0.42 20.36 28.41
CA GLY A 374 1.24 19.15 28.58
C GLY A 374 1.29 18.24 27.34
N ASP A 375 1.56 18.79 26.17
CA ASP A 375 1.63 18.08 24.89
C ASP A 375 2.92 18.39 24.12
N ASP A 376 3.26 17.57 23.11
CA ASP A 376 4.40 17.81 22.22
C ASP A 376 4.07 18.82 21.11
N HIS A 377 3.58 20.01 21.48
CA HIS A 377 3.18 21.06 20.53
C HIS A 377 4.34 21.62 19.70
N ILE A 378 5.58 21.29 20.06
CA ILE A 378 6.78 21.61 19.27
C ILE A 378 6.78 20.80 17.97
N ASN A 379 6.45 19.51 18.06
CA ASN A 379 6.48 18.61 16.90
C ASN A 379 5.07 18.31 16.34
N VAL A 380 4.02 18.45 17.14
CA VAL A 380 2.64 18.12 16.78
C VAL A 380 1.76 19.36 16.86
N ILE A 381 1.40 19.91 15.70
CA ILE A 381 0.59 21.12 15.59
C ILE A 381 -0.82 20.86 16.15
N ARG A 382 -1.26 21.72 17.09
CA ARG A 382 -2.62 21.68 17.62
C ARG A 382 -3.66 22.08 16.56
N PRO A 383 -4.83 21.42 16.53
CA PRO A 383 -5.92 21.77 15.60
C PRO A 383 -6.50 23.17 15.85
N ASP A 384 -6.65 23.52 17.12
CA ASP A 384 -7.08 24.84 17.57
C ASP A 384 -6.06 25.35 18.60
N PRO A 385 -5.24 26.36 18.27
CA PRO A 385 -4.20 26.86 19.16
C PRO A 385 -4.76 27.55 20.42
N ASN A 386 -6.06 27.88 20.44
CA ASN A 386 -6.71 28.49 21.60
C ASN A 386 -7.45 27.47 22.49
N ASP A 387 -7.55 26.20 22.07
CA ASP A 387 -8.21 25.19 22.88
C ASP A 387 -7.32 24.80 24.06
N LYS A 388 -7.96 24.56 25.21
CA LYS A 388 -7.22 24.07 26.38
C LYS A 388 -6.83 22.62 26.14
N VAL A 389 -5.55 22.34 26.26
CA VAL A 389 -4.99 21.00 26.16
C VAL A 389 -4.40 20.63 27.50
N TYR A 390 -4.67 19.41 27.95
CA TYR A 390 -4.12 18.84 29.16
C TYR A 390 -3.39 17.55 28.81
N GLY A 391 -2.20 17.36 29.35
CA GLY A 391 -1.44 16.13 29.08
C GLY A 391 -0.29 15.92 30.06
N SER A 392 0.35 14.76 29.91
CA SER A 392 1.47 14.32 30.75
C SER A 392 2.85 14.71 30.18
N TRP A 393 2.94 15.18 28.94
CA TRP A 393 4.21 15.49 28.30
C TRP A 393 4.71 16.91 28.61
N ASN A 394 5.92 17.03 29.13
CA ASN A 394 6.62 18.31 29.27
C ASN A 394 8.10 18.22 28.87
N GLY A 395 8.42 17.27 27.98
CA GLY A 395 9.79 16.92 27.57
C GLY A 395 10.36 15.67 28.24
N SER A 396 9.54 14.88 28.93
CA SER A 396 9.95 13.66 29.63
C SER A 396 8.88 12.58 29.56
N ASP A 397 9.27 11.39 29.09
CA ASP A 397 8.44 10.16 29.11
C ASP A 397 8.26 9.57 30.51
N ALA A 398 9.06 10.01 31.50
CA ALA A 398 8.97 9.48 32.87
C ALA A 398 7.76 10.03 33.65
N ASN A 399 7.03 10.97 33.06
CA ASN A 399 5.90 11.62 33.70
C ASN A 399 4.69 10.69 33.73
N VAL A 400 4.09 10.55 34.91
CA VAL A 400 2.88 9.75 35.11
C VAL A 400 1.86 10.55 35.93
N GLY A 401 0.61 10.10 35.92
CA GLY A 401 -0.46 10.66 36.72
C GLY A 401 -1.81 10.52 36.03
N ASN A 402 -2.73 11.41 36.40
CA ASN A 402 -4.09 11.35 35.87
C ASN A 402 -4.71 12.75 35.75
N LEU A 403 -5.58 12.90 34.77
CA LEU A 403 -6.52 14.01 34.62
C LEU A 403 -7.96 13.51 34.85
N VAL A 404 -8.72 14.23 35.66
CA VAL A 404 -10.16 14.02 35.80
C VAL A 404 -10.94 15.23 35.28
N LEU A 405 -11.89 14.99 34.38
CA LEU A 405 -12.89 15.95 33.93
C LEU A 405 -14.26 15.58 34.51
N ASP A 406 -14.74 16.36 35.48
CA ASP A 406 -15.98 16.07 36.19
C ASP A 406 -17.21 16.77 35.58
N GLY A 407 -18.34 16.08 35.56
CA GLY A 407 -19.65 16.66 35.30
C GLY A 407 -19.91 17.03 33.84
N LEU A 408 -19.34 16.28 32.90
CA LEU A 408 -19.56 16.44 31.47
C LEU A 408 -20.99 16.06 31.13
N SER A 409 -21.73 16.95 30.47
CA SER A 409 -23.11 16.67 30.04
C SER A 409 -23.13 15.59 28.96
N VAL A 410 -23.97 14.56 29.13
CA VAL A 410 -24.18 13.53 28.11
C VAL A 410 -25.10 14.09 27.01
N PRO A 411 -24.65 14.19 25.74
CA PRO A 411 -25.50 14.67 24.65
C PRO A 411 -26.62 13.67 24.34
N VAL A 412 -27.69 14.14 23.68
CA VAL A 412 -28.84 13.29 23.28
C VAL A 412 -28.39 12.10 22.43
N SER A 413 -27.45 12.33 21.51
CA SER A 413 -26.84 11.29 20.66
C SER A 413 -26.06 10.23 21.44
N ARG A 414 -25.76 10.51 22.72
CA ARG A 414 -24.83 9.78 23.59
C ARG A 414 -23.47 9.53 22.94
N ARG A 415 -23.07 10.35 21.98
CA ARG A 415 -21.76 10.28 21.32
C ARG A 415 -20.96 11.51 21.64
N ILE A 416 -19.80 11.28 22.23
CA ILE A 416 -18.81 12.32 22.47
C ILE A 416 -17.55 12.00 21.67
N VAL A 417 -16.79 13.03 21.34
CA VAL A 417 -15.44 12.89 20.82
C VAL A 417 -14.45 13.56 21.75
N ILE A 418 -13.30 12.92 21.93
CA ILE A 418 -12.20 13.46 22.71
C ILE A 418 -11.05 13.71 21.73
N PRO A 419 -10.68 14.98 21.47
CA PRO A 419 -9.40 15.29 20.83
C PRO A 419 -8.28 14.65 21.64
N VAL A 420 -7.48 13.79 21.01
CA VAL A 420 -6.39 13.07 21.67
C VAL A 420 -5.16 13.05 20.77
N VAL A 421 -4.00 13.13 21.40
CA VAL A 421 -2.69 12.83 20.83
C VAL A 421 -1.92 12.00 21.83
N THR A 422 -1.14 11.06 21.35
CA THR A 422 -0.26 10.24 22.20
C THR A 422 1.15 10.26 21.65
N GLY A 423 2.11 9.90 22.50
CA GLY A 423 3.41 9.45 22.06
C GLY A 423 3.34 8.10 21.34
N PRO A 424 4.48 7.60 20.83
CA PRO A 424 4.57 6.35 20.06
C PRO A 424 4.01 5.09 20.73
N SER A 425 3.83 5.07 22.06
CA SER A 425 3.39 3.88 22.80
C SER A 425 2.19 4.19 23.68
N SER A 426 1.12 3.39 23.56
CA SER A 426 -0.11 3.55 24.36
C SER A 426 -0.35 2.46 25.39
N SER A 427 0.61 1.54 25.60
CA SER A 427 0.43 0.33 26.42
C SER A 427 0.06 0.57 27.89
N SER A 428 0.33 1.76 28.42
CA SER A 428 0.07 2.15 29.81
C SER A 428 -0.87 3.35 29.92
N LEU A 429 -1.54 3.71 28.81
CA LEU A 429 -2.43 4.85 28.70
C LEU A 429 -3.86 4.36 28.72
N SER A 430 -4.76 5.06 29.40
CA SER A 430 -6.18 4.71 29.33
C SER A 430 -7.11 5.89 29.58
N ILE A 431 -8.32 5.78 29.06
CA ILE A 431 -9.42 6.72 29.29
C ILE A 431 -10.58 5.91 29.85
N ALA A 432 -10.98 6.21 31.08
CA ALA A 432 -12.16 5.63 31.71
C ALA A 432 -13.33 6.63 31.71
N VAL A 433 -14.52 6.14 31.40
CA VAL A 433 -15.78 6.87 31.56
C VAL A 433 -16.41 6.39 32.86
N LEU A 434 -16.69 7.33 33.76
CA LEU A 434 -17.29 7.07 35.06
C LEU A 434 -18.69 7.66 35.11
N ASP A 435 -19.60 7.06 35.88
CA ASP A 435 -20.85 7.72 36.25
C ASP A 435 -20.63 8.75 37.38
N SER A 436 -21.67 9.51 37.72
CA SER A 436 -21.62 10.53 38.76
C SER A 436 -21.35 10.00 40.18
N SER A 437 -21.37 8.69 40.39
CA SER A 437 -20.98 8.05 41.65
C SER A 437 -19.51 7.63 41.69
N GLY A 438 -18.79 7.78 40.57
CA GLY A 438 -17.42 7.33 40.39
C GLY A 438 -17.29 5.86 39.96
N ARG A 439 -18.40 5.19 39.60
CA ARG A 439 -18.35 3.81 39.09
C ARG A 439 -17.89 3.82 37.63
N GLU A 440 -16.92 2.97 37.31
CA GLU A 440 -16.43 2.80 35.95
C GLU A 440 -17.49 2.13 35.06
N LEU A 441 -17.84 2.81 33.97
CA LEU A 441 -18.78 2.33 32.96
C LEU A 441 -18.05 1.67 31.79
N MET A 442 -16.89 2.21 31.43
CA MET A 442 -16.01 1.65 30.40
C MET A 442 -14.59 2.18 30.54
N ARG A 443 -13.62 1.42 30.06
CA ARG A 443 -12.21 1.82 29.93
C ARG A 443 -11.72 1.53 28.53
N ILE A 444 -10.98 2.48 27.97
CA ILE A 444 -10.44 2.45 26.62
C ILE A 444 -8.93 2.61 26.72
N GLN A 445 -8.18 1.70 26.13
CA GLN A 445 -6.78 1.96 25.80
C GLN A 445 -6.78 2.63 24.42
N PRO A 446 -6.35 3.90 24.31
CA PRO A 446 -6.32 4.58 23.02
C PRO A 446 -5.26 3.93 22.12
N GLU A 447 -5.52 3.91 20.81
CA GLU A 447 -4.46 3.68 19.84
C GLU A 447 -3.47 4.85 19.83
N SER A 448 -2.32 4.65 19.20
CA SER A 448 -1.27 5.66 19.08
C SER A 448 -1.32 6.39 17.73
N PRO A 449 -2.09 7.49 17.58
CA PRO A 449 -2.16 8.20 16.30
C PRO A 449 -0.89 9.00 15.99
N MET A 450 -0.08 9.33 17.01
CA MET A 450 1.08 10.24 16.92
C MET A 450 0.80 11.61 16.26
N LYS A 451 -0.49 11.94 16.14
CA LYS A 451 -1.05 13.19 15.63
C LYS A 451 -2.39 13.40 16.32
N TRP A 452 -2.88 14.63 16.32
CA TRP A 452 -4.22 14.91 16.82
C TRP A 452 -5.28 14.16 16.01
N ALA A 453 -6.07 13.37 16.70
CA ALA A 453 -7.25 12.68 16.19
C ALA A 453 -8.39 12.84 17.21
N ALA A 454 -9.62 12.56 16.79
CA ALA A 454 -10.76 12.59 17.70
C ALA A 454 -11.22 11.15 18.00
N LEU A 455 -11.05 10.73 19.25
CA LEU A 455 -11.53 9.43 19.73
C LEU A 455 -13.05 9.49 19.93
N VAL A 456 -13.80 8.66 19.21
CA VAL A 456 -15.26 8.59 19.31
C VAL A 456 -15.63 7.65 20.47
N ILE A 457 -16.52 8.10 21.35
CA ILE A 457 -17.03 7.32 22.48
C ILE A 457 -18.56 7.32 22.45
N LYS A 458 -19.15 6.11 22.48
CA LYS A 458 -20.57 5.93 22.79
C LYS A 458 -20.74 5.81 24.30
N VAL A 459 -21.38 6.79 24.93
CA VAL A 459 -21.67 6.77 26.36
C VAL A 459 -22.68 5.66 26.67
N PRO A 460 -22.35 4.70 27.57
CA PRO A 460 -23.23 3.58 27.94
C PRO A 460 -24.62 4.03 28.37
N LEU A 461 -25.66 3.23 28.10
CA LEU A 461 -27.07 3.61 28.35
C LEU A 461 -27.40 3.80 29.84
N ASP A 462 -26.66 3.13 30.72
CA ASP A 462 -26.81 3.22 32.17
C ASP A 462 -26.12 4.46 32.78
N ALA A 463 -25.40 5.26 31.97
CA ALA A 463 -24.87 6.53 32.44
C ALA A 463 -26.00 7.56 32.64
N GLY A 464 -25.91 8.35 33.70
CA GLY A 464 -26.85 9.44 34.01
C GLY A 464 -26.77 10.62 33.03
N ALA A 465 -27.31 11.77 33.43
CA ALA A 465 -27.27 13.00 32.63
C ALA A 465 -25.85 13.59 32.51
N THR A 466 -24.94 13.20 33.40
CA THR A 466 -23.53 13.60 33.41
C THR A 466 -22.63 12.40 33.61
N ILE A 467 -21.43 12.48 33.06
CA ILE A 467 -20.32 11.53 33.24
C ILE A 467 -19.07 12.26 33.67
N ASP A 468 -18.13 11.52 34.24
CA ASP A 468 -16.77 11.99 34.49
C ASP A 468 -15.81 11.21 33.57
N LEU A 469 -14.72 11.87 33.14
CA LEU A 469 -13.64 11.20 32.41
C LEU A 469 -12.40 11.15 33.27
N SER A 470 -11.82 9.96 33.41
CA SER A 470 -10.50 9.73 34.01
C SER A 470 -9.53 9.41 32.89
N VAL A 471 -8.45 10.17 32.77
CA VAL A 471 -7.45 10.03 31.73
C VAL A 471 -6.12 9.71 32.40
N ASP A 472 -5.71 8.46 32.30
CA ASP A 472 -4.60 7.87 33.04
C ASP A 472 -3.37 7.71 32.16
N ASP A 473 -2.23 8.17 32.68
CA ASP A 473 -0.90 7.83 32.19
C ASP A 473 -0.13 7.13 33.32
N ASN A 474 0.03 5.82 33.19
CA ASN A 474 0.71 4.98 34.19
C ASN A 474 2.10 4.52 33.72
N GLY A 475 2.60 5.04 32.60
CA GLY A 475 3.76 4.48 31.91
C GLY A 475 4.97 5.41 31.91
N PRO A 476 6.06 5.08 32.62
CA PRO A 476 7.30 5.86 32.53
C PRO A 476 8.19 5.48 31.32
N GLY A 477 7.68 4.65 30.41
CA GLY A 477 8.43 4.09 29.29
C GLY A 477 8.47 5.03 28.09
N TRP A 478 9.46 4.82 27.21
CA TRP A 478 9.64 5.67 26.02
C TRP A 478 8.36 5.77 25.17
N GLY A 479 7.95 7.00 24.87
CA GLY A 479 6.78 7.32 24.07
C GLY A 479 5.44 7.10 24.78
N GLN A 480 5.42 6.82 26.09
CA GLN A 480 4.21 6.68 26.89
C GLN A 480 3.82 8.05 27.44
N TRP A 481 3.01 8.77 26.66
CA TRP A 481 2.39 10.01 27.10
C TRP A 481 1.12 10.26 26.30
N MET A 482 0.20 11.04 26.86
CA MET A 482 -1.05 11.43 26.21
C MET A 482 -1.40 12.87 26.54
N ALA A 483 -2.01 13.56 25.58
CA ALA A 483 -2.69 14.81 25.81
C ALA A 483 -4.10 14.75 25.19
N ILE A 484 -5.05 15.41 25.86
CA ILE A 484 -6.41 15.56 25.39
C ILE A 484 -6.84 17.02 25.32
N GLY A 485 -7.67 17.34 24.33
CA GLY A 485 -8.36 18.62 24.21
C GLY A 485 -9.75 18.57 24.82
N THR A 486 -10.51 19.66 24.68
CA THR A 486 -11.88 19.76 25.19
C THR A 486 -12.79 18.73 24.51
N PRO A 487 -13.50 17.86 25.26
CA PRO A 487 -14.49 16.94 24.69
C PRO A 487 -15.60 17.67 23.92
N ARG A 488 -16.18 17.03 22.90
CA ARG A 488 -17.22 17.64 22.05
C ARG A 488 -18.38 16.69 21.81
N ALA A 489 -19.58 17.25 21.64
CA ALA A 489 -20.78 16.49 21.33
C ALA A 489 -20.85 16.19 19.83
N VAL A 490 -21.08 14.93 19.48
CA VAL A 490 -21.36 14.54 18.10
C VAL A 490 -22.86 14.61 17.88
N PRO A 491 -23.38 15.41 16.93
CA PRO A 491 -24.81 15.45 16.64
C PRO A 491 -25.29 14.11 16.08
N ASP A 492 -26.60 13.83 16.22
CA ASP A 492 -27.21 12.78 15.42
C ASP A 492 -27.22 13.23 13.95
N LEU A 493 -26.70 12.35 13.08
CA LEU A 493 -26.56 12.58 11.64
C LEU A 493 -27.82 12.09 10.92
#